data_AF-A0A9X8VJV2-F1
#
_entry.id   AF-A0A9X8VJV2-F1
#
_cell.length_a   1.000
_cell.length_b   1.000
_cell.length_c   1.000
_cell.angle_alpha   90.00
_cell.angle_beta   90.00
_cell.angle_gamma   90.00
#
_symmetry.space_group_name_H-M   'P 1'
#
loop_
_entity.id
_entity.type
_entity.pdbx_description
1 polymer ?
#
loop_
_entity_poly.entity_id
_entity_poly.type
_entity_poly.pdbx_seq_one_letter_code
_entity_poly.pdbx_strand_id
1 'polypeptide(L)'
;VGKAPGGLPLATQALQAAHDRQNKPAFSQQLSQLTAYLNDDAEPGLSATPLPPHGAQRFLLGASKESATLAAESGWIFVFAAHLNSNPQDIREALSHYAAHSGGRKALLAVAAIV
;
A
#
# COMPACT_ATOMS: atom_id res chain seq x y z
N VAL A 1 -1.18 3.55 -2.09
CA VAL A 1 -1.05 2.40 -3.02
C VAL A 1 -1.65 1.16 -2.39
N GLY A 2 -2.05 0.16 -3.17
CA GLY A 2 -2.57 -1.11 -2.65
C GLY A 2 -2.41 -2.23 -3.68
N LYS A 3 -2.56 -3.48 -3.24
CA LYS A 3 -2.42 -4.67 -4.12
C LYS A 3 -3.57 -4.78 -5.13
N ALA A 4 -4.76 -4.33 -4.74
CA ALA A 4 -5.94 -4.38 -5.61
C ALA A 4 -5.82 -3.38 -6.78
N PRO A 5 -6.34 -3.72 -7.97
CA PRO A 5 -6.34 -2.80 -9.11
C PRO A 5 -7.24 -1.59 -8.82
N GLY A 6 -6.75 -0.39 -9.10
CA GLY A 6 -7.45 0.87 -8.79
C GLY A 6 -8.39 1.39 -9.89
N GLY A 7 -8.50 0.70 -11.03
CA GLY A 7 -9.28 1.16 -12.18
C GLY A 7 -10.14 0.05 -12.79
N LEU A 8 -10.83 0.38 -13.89
CA LEU A 8 -11.67 -0.58 -14.60
C LEU A 8 -10.86 -1.82 -15.02
N PRO A 9 -11.44 -3.04 -14.96
CA PRO A 9 -10.72 -4.27 -15.28
C PRO A 9 -10.03 -4.25 -16.64
N LEU A 10 -10.71 -3.75 -17.68
CA LEU A 10 -10.16 -3.67 -19.04
C LEU A 10 -8.96 -2.74 -19.16
N ALA A 11 -9.04 -1.54 -18.57
CA ALA A 11 -7.94 -0.57 -18.60
C ALA A 11 -6.72 -1.09 -17.82
N THR A 12 -6.96 -1.71 -16.66
CA THR A 12 -5.89 -2.34 -15.88
C THR A 12 -5.23 -3.47 -16.66
N GLN A 13 -6.03 -4.31 -17.32
CA GLN A 13 -5.50 -5.41 -18.14
C GLN A 13 -4.64 -4.89 -19.30
N ALA A 14 -5.08 -3.84 -20.00
CA ALA A 14 -4.31 -3.23 -21.09
C ALA A 14 -2.97 -2.65 -20.60
N LEU A 15 -2.95 -1.92 -19.48
CA LEU A 15 -1.71 -1.35 -18.90
C LEU A 15 -0.76 -2.43 -18.38
N GLN A 16 -1.30 -3.55 -17.90
CA GLN A 16 -0.50 -4.69 -17.43
C GLN A 16 -0.07 -5.62 -18.58
N ALA A 17 -0.62 -5.49 -19.79
CA ALA A 17 -0.30 -6.36 -20.92
C ALA A 17 1.14 -6.19 -21.42
N ALA A 18 1.70 -4.99 -21.28
CA ALA A 18 3.10 -4.71 -21.63
C ALA A 18 4.11 -5.19 -20.57
N HIS A 19 3.65 -5.63 -19.40
CA HIS A 19 4.51 -6.18 -18.35
C HIS A 19 4.60 -7.70 -18.49
N ASP A 20 5.82 -8.23 -18.50
CA ASP A 20 6.04 -9.66 -18.42
C ASP A 20 5.49 -10.19 -17.07
N ARG A 21 4.44 -11.00 -17.15
CA ARG A 21 3.79 -11.57 -15.96
C ARG A 21 4.69 -12.54 -15.21
N GLN A 22 5.63 -13.19 -15.88
CA GLN A 22 6.55 -14.13 -15.24
C GLN A 22 7.63 -13.40 -14.44
N ASN A 23 8.00 -12.20 -14.89
CA ASN A 23 9.04 -11.38 -14.26
C ASN A 23 8.47 -10.24 -13.39
N LYS A 24 7.17 -10.25 -13.08
CA LYS A 24 6.56 -9.22 -12.23
C LYS A 24 7.03 -9.38 -10.78
N PRO A 25 7.72 -8.38 -10.19
CA PRO A 25 8.18 -8.46 -8.81
C PRO A 25 7.01 -8.55 -7.82
N ALA A 26 7.28 -9.14 -6.65
CA ALA A 26 6.29 -9.22 -5.59
C ALA A 26 5.90 -7.80 -5.13
N PHE A 27 4.65 -7.64 -4.71
CA PHE A 27 4.14 -6.31 -4.29
C PHE A 27 4.97 -5.70 -3.14
N SER A 28 5.48 -6.50 -2.21
CA SER A 28 6.37 -6.04 -1.14
C SER A 28 7.70 -5.47 -1.69
N GLN A 29 8.27 -6.09 -2.73
CA GLN A 29 9.47 -5.58 -3.40
C GLN A 29 9.17 -4.26 -4.12
N GLN A 30 8.03 -4.17 -4.81
CA GLN A 30 7.60 -2.93 -5.46
C GLN A 30 7.38 -1.80 -4.44
N LEU A 31 6.78 -2.11 -3.29
CA LEU A 31 6.56 -1.16 -2.21
C LEU A 31 7.89 -0.67 -1.62
N SER A 32 8.83 -1.57 -1.39
CA SER A 32 10.17 -1.23 -0.90
C SER A 32 10.89 -0.31 -1.90
N GLN A 33 10.90 -0.67 -3.17
CA GLN A 33 11.51 0.14 -4.23
C GLN A 33 10.85 1.52 -4.35
N LEU A 34 9.52 1.61 -4.30
CA LEU A 34 8.82 2.89 -4.28
C LEU A 34 9.18 3.71 -3.04
N THR A 35 9.23 3.08 -1.88
CA THR A 35 9.65 3.75 -0.63
C THR A 35 11.04 4.34 -0.80
N ALA A 36 11.92 3.61 -1.47
CA ALA A 36 13.29 4.05 -1.68
C ALA A 36 13.38 5.28 -2.60
N TYR A 37 12.64 5.25 -3.72
CA TYR A 37 12.54 6.41 -4.60
C TYR A 37 11.93 7.64 -3.91
N LEU A 38 10.96 7.44 -3.02
CA LEU A 38 10.35 8.53 -2.25
C LEU A 38 11.25 9.06 -1.13
N ASN A 39 12.31 8.33 -0.77
CA ASN A 39 13.33 8.75 0.19
C ASN A 39 14.58 9.32 -0.49
N ASP A 40 14.68 9.25 -1.83
CA ASP A 40 15.89 9.55 -2.60
C ASP A 40 17.09 8.65 -2.20
N ASP A 41 16.82 7.39 -1.80
CA ASP A 41 17.82 6.41 -1.37
C ASP A 41 17.83 5.15 -2.27
N ALA A 42 17.15 5.19 -3.42
CA ALA A 42 17.00 4.04 -4.32
C ALA A 42 18.31 3.60 -4.97
N GLU A 43 19.00 4.51 -5.67
CA GLU A 43 20.27 4.23 -6.34
C GLU A 43 21.14 5.51 -6.38
N PRO A 44 22.46 5.42 -6.17
CA PRO A 44 23.34 6.58 -6.25
C PRO A 44 23.25 7.26 -7.62
N GLY A 45 22.94 8.57 -7.62
CA GLY A 45 22.82 9.36 -8.85
C GLY A 45 21.49 9.21 -9.59
N LEU A 46 20.51 8.50 -9.02
CA LEU A 46 19.16 8.39 -9.55
C LEU A 46 18.13 8.97 -8.57
N SER A 47 17.42 10.01 -9.00
CA SER A 47 16.38 10.67 -8.20
C SER A 47 15.04 10.71 -8.93
N ALA A 48 13.96 10.54 -8.18
CA ALA A 48 12.60 10.70 -8.68
C ALA A 48 12.25 12.19 -8.79
N THR A 49 12.51 12.78 -9.96
CA THR A 49 12.30 14.22 -10.19
C THR A 49 10.93 14.53 -10.83
N PRO A 50 10.33 15.70 -10.54
CA PRO A 50 10.84 16.77 -9.67
C PRO A 50 10.74 16.44 -8.17
N LEU A 51 11.66 16.98 -7.37
CA LEU A 51 11.64 16.85 -5.92
C LEU A 51 10.61 17.82 -5.32
N PRO A 52 9.53 17.33 -4.66
CA PRO A 52 8.56 18.20 -4.04
C PRO A 52 9.13 18.87 -2.78
N PRO A 53 8.66 20.06 -2.39
CA PRO A 53 9.10 20.73 -1.15
C PRO A 53 8.74 19.94 0.12
N HIS A 54 7.77 19.04 0.03
CA HIS A 54 7.36 18.15 1.12
C HIS A 54 7.28 16.72 0.63
N GLY A 55 7.77 15.79 1.45
CA GLY A 55 7.67 14.35 1.16
C GLY A 55 6.22 13.87 1.08
N ALA A 56 5.97 12.91 0.18
CA ALA A 56 4.64 12.33 0.02
C ALA A 56 4.19 11.61 1.29
N GLN A 57 2.94 11.83 1.70
CA GLN A 57 2.32 10.98 2.72
C GLN A 57 2.03 9.60 2.14
N ARG A 58 2.39 8.57 2.90
CA ARG A 58 2.47 7.19 2.42
C ARG A 58 1.34 6.36 3.01
N PHE A 59 0.37 6.02 2.18
CA PHE A 59 -0.78 5.19 2.56
C PHE A 59 -0.73 3.83 1.86
N LEU A 60 -0.77 2.76 2.65
CA LEU A 60 -0.90 1.39 2.16
C LEU A 60 -2.32 0.90 2.40
N LEU A 61 -3.02 0.62 1.30
CA LEU A 61 -4.38 0.09 1.29
C LEU A 61 -4.35 -1.43 1.30
N GLY A 62 -5.14 -2.03 2.18
CA GLY A 62 -5.25 -3.48 2.29
C GLY A 62 -6.54 -3.92 2.99
N ALA A 63 -6.78 -5.24 3.00
CA ALA A 63 -7.98 -5.84 3.58
C ALA A 63 -7.66 -7.12 4.37
N SER A 64 -6.40 -7.26 4.80
CA SER A 64 -5.92 -8.45 5.52
C SER A 64 -4.84 -8.10 6.53
N LYS A 65 -4.56 -9.04 7.43
CA LYS A 65 -3.45 -8.96 8.40
C LYS A 65 -2.09 -8.84 7.75
N GLU A 66 -1.83 -9.54 6.65
CA GLU A 66 -0.54 -9.48 5.94
C GLU A 66 -0.28 -8.08 5.41
N SER A 67 -1.32 -7.40 4.90
CA SER A 67 -1.20 -6.01 4.45
C SER A 67 -0.96 -5.04 5.61
N ALA A 68 -1.51 -5.32 6.80
CA ALA A 68 -1.24 -4.56 8.00
C ALA A 68 0.22 -4.70 8.46
N THR A 69 0.75 -5.92 8.47
CA THR A 69 2.17 -6.18 8.77
C THR A 69 3.09 -5.45 7.80
N LEU A 70 2.83 -5.58 6.50
CA LEU A 70 3.63 -4.92 5.47
C LEU A 70 3.63 -3.39 5.62
N ALA A 71 2.48 -2.79 5.95
CA ALA A 71 2.39 -1.34 6.20
C ALA A 71 3.23 -0.93 7.42
N ALA A 72 3.14 -1.69 8.50
CA ALA A 72 3.85 -1.43 9.73
C ALA A 72 5.37 -1.48 9.52
N GLU A 73 5.87 -2.56 8.91
CA GLU A 73 7.29 -2.79 8.61
C GLU A 73 7.85 -1.74 7.64
N SER A 74 7.07 -1.34 6.63
CA SER A 74 7.51 -0.33 5.65
C SER A 74 7.46 1.10 6.20
N GLY A 75 6.86 1.32 7.37
CA GLY A 75 6.64 2.66 7.92
C GLY A 75 5.43 3.40 7.32
N TRP A 76 4.59 2.76 6.53
CA TRP A 76 3.43 3.38 5.84
C TRP A 76 2.21 3.46 6.77
N ILE A 77 1.32 4.43 6.52
CA ILE A 77 0.01 4.53 7.17
C ILE A 77 -0.89 3.42 6.59
N PHE A 78 -1.39 2.54 7.44
CA PHE A 78 -2.28 1.47 6.99
C PHE A 78 -3.73 1.96 6.86
N VAL A 79 -4.38 1.60 5.76
CA VAL A 79 -5.80 1.86 5.49
C VAL A 79 -6.50 0.54 5.22
N PHE A 80 -7.37 0.11 6.13
CA PHE A 80 -8.17 -1.09 5.96
C PHE A 80 -9.41 -0.80 5.11
N ALA A 81 -9.56 -1.49 3.97
CA ALA A 81 -10.65 -1.35 3.03
C ALA A 81 -11.90 -2.15 3.47
N ALA A 82 -12.62 -1.65 4.48
CA ALA A 82 -13.82 -2.33 5.01
C ALA A 82 -14.95 -2.47 3.99
N HIS A 83 -15.02 -1.60 2.99
CA HIS A 83 -15.96 -1.73 1.88
C HIS A 83 -15.69 -2.94 0.96
N LEU A 84 -14.48 -3.54 1.02
CA LEU A 84 -14.15 -4.78 0.31
C LEU A 84 -14.26 -6.00 1.21
N ASN A 85 -13.82 -5.89 2.47
CA ASN A 85 -13.95 -6.93 3.48
C ASN A 85 -14.60 -6.35 4.75
N SER A 86 -15.88 -6.62 4.96
CA SER A 86 -16.63 -6.11 6.11
C SER A 86 -16.59 -7.02 7.35
N ASN A 87 -15.78 -8.09 7.34
CA ASN A 87 -15.73 -9.02 8.49
C ASN A 87 -15.14 -8.32 9.73
N PRO A 88 -15.91 -8.19 10.83
CA PRO A 88 -15.43 -7.49 12.03
C PRO A 88 -14.22 -8.14 12.70
N GLN A 89 -14.05 -9.46 12.58
CA GLN A 89 -12.87 -10.15 13.12
C GLN A 89 -11.62 -9.78 12.33
N ASP A 90 -11.67 -9.87 11.01
CA ASP A 90 -10.54 -9.54 10.13
C ASP A 90 -10.13 -8.07 10.27
N ILE A 91 -11.11 -7.16 10.37
CA ILE A 91 -10.87 -5.74 10.63
C ILE A 91 -10.12 -5.59 11.97
N ARG A 92 -10.64 -6.18 13.05
CA ARG A 92 -10.03 -6.07 14.38
C ARG A 92 -8.62 -6.64 14.39
N GLU A 93 -8.42 -7.82 13.79
CA GLU A 93 -7.12 -8.48 13.74
C GLU A 93 -6.10 -7.64 12.98
N ALA A 94 -6.45 -7.15 11.78
CA ALA A 94 -5.55 -6.34 10.97
C ALA A 94 -5.20 -5.00 11.64
N LEU A 95 -6.17 -4.29 12.20
CA LEU A 95 -5.93 -3.02 12.90
C LEU A 95 -5.06 -3.22 14.15
N SER A 96 -5.30 -4.29 14.92
CA SER A 96 -4.51 -4.64 16.10
C SER A 96 -3.09 -5.05 15.74
N HIS A 97 -2.93 -5.84 14.67
CA HIS A 97 -1.62 -6.22 14.14
C HIS A 97 -0.82 -5.00 13.71
N TYR A 98 -1.43 -4.08 12.96
CA TYR A 98 -0.76 -2.83 12.57
C TYR A 98 -0.30 -2.06 13.80
N ALA A 99 -1.20 -1.81 14.77
CA ALA A 99 -0.86 -1.05 15.98
C ALA A 99 0.31 -1.69 16.75
N ALA A 100 0.32 -3.01 16.91
CA ALA A 100 1.37 -3.73 17.61
C ALA A 100 2.74 -3.64 16.90
N HIS A 101 2.77 -3.75 15.56
CA HIS A 101 4.02 -3.79 14.79
C HIS A 101 4.52 -2.41 14.35
N SER A 102 3.71 -1.37 14.51
CA SER A 102 4.02 -0.01 14.06
C SER A 102 4.46 0.93 15.18
N GLY A 103 4.68 0.42 16.40
CA GLY A 103 4.99 1.22 17.59
C GLY A 103 3.76 1.97 18.15
N GLY A 104 2.56 1.40 18.01
CA GLY A 104 1.32 1.97 18.52
C GLY A 104 0.64 2.96 17.58
N ARG A 105 1.05 3.07 16.31
CA ARG A 105 0.38 3.94 15.33
C ARG A 105 -1.03 3.45 15.04
N LYS A 106 -1.94 4.40 14.79
CA LYS A 106 -3.34 4.11 14.47
C LYS A 106 -3.50 3.94 12.96
N ALA A 107 -4.15 2.85 12.56
CA ALA A 107 -4.59 2.64 11.19
C ALA A 107 -5.89 3.40 10.90
N LEU A 108 -6.18 3.58 9.61
CA LEU A 108 -7.44 4.15 9.11
C LEU A 108 -8.38 3.03 8.66
N LEU A 109 -9.69 3.28 8.76
CA LEU A 109 -10.74 2.38 8.30
C LEU A 109 -11.54 3.06 7.18
N ALA A 110 -11.49 2.51 5.97
CA ALA A 110 -12.23 3.02 4.82
C ALA A 110 -13.61 2.36 4.72
N VAL A 111 -14.66 3.10 5.09
CA VAL A 111 -16.06 2.66 5.06
C VAL A 111 -16.79 3.18 3.83
N ALA A 112 -17.83 2.48 3.40
CA ALA A 112 -18.74 2.98 2.36
C ALA A 112 -19.71 4.00 2.99
N ALA A 113 -19.84 5.16 2.37
CA ALA A 113 -20.90 6.12 2.67
C ALA A 113 -21.93 6.07 1.53
N ILE A 114 -23.17 5.72 1.87
CA ILE A 114 -24.31 5.77 0.94
C ILE A 114 -25.14 6.98 1.36
N VAL A 115 -25.24 7.95 0.46
CA VAL A 115 -26.06 9.17 0.61
C VAL A 115 -27.29 9.04 -0.26
#